data_AF-A0A7D5SAC9-F1
#
_entry.id   AF-A0A7D5SAC9-F1
#
_cell.length_a   1.000
_cell.length_b   1.000
_cell.length_c   1.000
_cell.angle_alpha   90.00
_cell.angle_beta   90.00
_cell.angle_gamma   90.00
#
_symmetry.space_group_name_H-M   'P 1'
#
loop_
_entity.id
_entity.type
_entity.pdbx_description
1 polymer ?
#
loop_
_entity_poly.entity_id
_entity_poly.type
_entity_poly.pdbx_seq_one_letter_code
_entity_poly.pdbx_strand_id
1 'polypeptide(L)'
;MNRTGFEHAILCLGICREDPSVVYASQAWSGFFKSTDSGKHFTDLSSKLKLGEGFYGNTRIHAICVDPTDAQRVWIALGYLGDHLNPCKQTPRVLFSQDGGESWIDASQGLPVFTSLTFAIWKGVMMC
;
A
#
# COMPACT_ATOMS: atom_id res chain seq x y z
N MET A 1 14.97 -6.78 21.24
CA MET A 1 15.02 -5.30 21.18
C MET A 1 13.65 -4.82 20.72
N ASN A 2 12.89 -4.15 21.60
CA ASN A 2 11.55 -3.65 21.29
C ASN A 2 11.64 -2.45 20.34
N ARG A 3 11.30 -2.66 19.07
CA ARG A 3 11.21 -1.60 18.05
C ARG A 3 9.88 -0.89 18.20
N THR A 4 9.77 0.03 19.17
CA THR A 4 8.57 0.87 19.36
C THR A 4 8.76 2.17 18.59
N GLY A 5 8.52 2.16 17.29
CA GLY A 5 8.55 3.38 16.47
C GLY A 5 8.91 3.14 15.01
N PHE A 6 8.58 4.12 14.17
CA PHE A 6 9.02 4.15 12.79
C PHE A 6 10.54 4.34 12.72
N GLU A 7 11.25 3.36 12.19
CA GLU A 7 12.73 3.41 12.04
C GLU A 7 13.21 4.35 10.92
N HIS A 8 12.32 4.75 10.01
CA HIS A 8 12.62 5.62 8.89
C HIS A 8 11.53 6.67 8.69
N ALA A 9 11.83 7.69 7.87
CA ALA A 9 10.87 8.70 7.47
C ALA A 9 9.62 8.07 6.84
N ILE A 10 8.46 8.62 7.19
CA ILE A 10 7.18 8.30 6.55
C ILE A 10 7.17 8.88 5.14
N LEU A 11 6.84 8.04 4.17
CA LEU A 11 6.80 8.43 2.76
C LEU A 11 5.38 8.71 2.29
N CYS A 12 4.41 7.89 2.71
CA CYS A 12 3.02 8.05 2.32
C CYS A 12 2.07 7.77 3.47
N LEU A 13 0.90 8.41 3.41
CA LEU A 13 -0.25 8.14 4.25
C LEU A 13 -1.48 7.92 3.38
N GLY A 14 -2.38 7.04 3.81
CA GLY A 14 -3.70 6.83 3.22
C GLY A 14 -4.75 6.73 4.32
N ILE A 15 -5.89 7.40 4.12
CA ILE A 15 -6.97 7.50 5.13
C ILE A 15 -8.30 7.26 4.43
N CYS A 16 -9.21 6.54 5.08
CA CYS A 16 -10.59 6.42 4.64
C CYS A 16 -11.41 7.63 5.11
N ARG A 17 -12.22 8.22 4.22
CA ARG A 17 -13.03 9.39 4.56
C ARG A 17 -14.16 9.05 5.54
N GLU A 18 -14.83 7.91 5.33
CA GLU A 18 -15.96 7.48 6.16
C GLU A 18 -15.51 6.81 7.48
N ASP A 19 -14.28 6.33 7.54
CA ASP A 19 -13.64 5.86 8.77
C ASP A 19 -12.21 6.41 8.90
N PRO A 20 -12.07 7.67 9.36
CA PRO A 20 -10.76 8.30 9.52
C PRO A 20 -9.93 7.72 10.68
N SER A 21 -10.50 6.79 11.46
CA SER A 21 -9.73 6.09 12.49
C SER A 21 -8.72 5.11 11.88
N VAL A 22 -8.98 4.64 10.66
CA VAL A 22 -8.08 3.77 9.92
C VAL A 22 -7.08 4.61 9.11
N VAL A 23 -5.81 4.48 9.47
CA VAL A 23 -4.71 5.18 8.80
C VAL A 23 -3.68 4.16 8.34
N TYR A 24 -3.35 4.19 7.06
CA TYR A 24 -2.25 3.43 6.50
C TYR A 24 -1.03 4.33 6.33
N ALA A 25 0.16 3.79 6.59
CA ALA A 25 1.42 4.49 6.44
C ALA A 25 2.48 3.61 5.79
N SER A 26 3.37 4.22 5.00
CA SER A 26 4.59 3.57 4.51
C SER A 26 5.84 4.34 4.91
N GLN A 27 6.96 3.64 4.95
CA GLN A 27 8.28 4.23 5.15
C GLN A 27 9.06 4.37 3.85
N ALA A 28 10.06 5.26 3.85
CA ALA A 28 10.89 5.59 2.69
C ALA A 28 11.64 4.40 2.05
N TRP A 29 11.92 3.35 2.82
CA TRP A 29 12.70 2.19 2.36
C TRP A 29 11.90 0.90 2.32
N SER A 30 11.27 0.58 3.43
CA SER A 30 10.47 -0.63 3.63
C SER A 30 9.54 -0.40 4.79
N GLY A 31 8.32 -0.91 4.73
CA GLY A 31 7.39 -0.79 5.83
C GLY A 31 6.00 -0.43 5.35
N PHE A 32 5.02 -1.21 5.81
CA PHE A 32 3.60 -0.93 5.63
C PHE A 32 2.90 -1.12 6.96
N PHE A 33 2.22 -0.08 7.41
CA PHE A 33 1.66 -0.01 8.75
C PHE A 33 0.19 0.40 8.69
N LYS A 34 -0.59 -0.09 9.63
CA LYS A 34 -2.00 0.26 9.81
C LYS A 34 -2.25 0.72 11.24
N SER A 35 -2.98 1.81 11.40
CA SER A 35 -3.61 2.23 12.64
C SER A 35 -5.12 2.04 12.51
N THR A 36 -5.78 1.75 13.61
CA THR A 36 -7.25 1.72 13.74
C THR A 36 -7.73 2.65 14.86
N ASP A 37 -6.88 3.61 15.25
CA ASP A 37 -7.12 4.52 16.38
C ASP A 37 -6.67 5.96 16.07
N SER A 38 -6.84 6.37 14.81
CA SER A 38 -6.51 7.71 14.29
C SER A 38 -5.02 8.04 14.38
N GLY A 39 -4.15 7.04 14.21
CA GLY A 39 -2.70 7.21 14.19
C GLY A 39 -2.04 7.26 15.57
N LYS A 40 -2.74 6.87 16.65
CA LYS A 40 -2.13 6.80 18.00
C LYS A 40 -1.19 5.60 18.10
N HIS A 41 -1.58 4.47 17.51
CA HIS A 41 -0.77 3.27 17.42
C HIS A 41 -0.81 2.69 16.00
N PHE A 42 0.30 2.10 15.59
CA PHE A 42 0.44 1.46 14.29
C PHE A 42 0.89 0.01 14.46
N THR A 43 0.25 -0.90 13.74
CA THR A 43 0.63 -2.30 13.58
C THR A 43 1.42 -2.45 12.29
N ASP A 44 2.57 -3.13 12.38
CA ASP A 44 3.39 -3.48 11.21
C ASP A 44 2.75 -4.65 10.45
N LEU A 45 2.36 -4.39 9.21
CA LEU A 45 1.78 -5.35 8.27
C LEU A 45 2.75 -5.73 7.15
N SER A 46 4.01 -5.33 7.21
CA SER A 46 4.99 -5.57 6.14
C SER A 46 5.18 -7.06 5.85
N SER A 47 5.07 -7.91 6.87
CA SER A 47 5.14 -9.37 6.72
C SER A 47 3.99 -9.98 5.90
N LYS A 48 2.88 -9.24 5.75
CA LYS A 48 1.67 -9.63 5.00
C LYS A 48 1.73 -9.25 3.53
N LEU A 49 2.69 -8.43 3.11
CA LEU A 49 2.88 -8.05 1.71
C LEU A 49 3.47 -9.20 0.90
N LYS A 50 2.59 -10.14 0.50
CA LYS A 50 2.93 -11.37 -0.21
C LYS A 50 1.99 -11.62 -1.39
N LEU A 51 2.53 -12.19 -2.46
CA LEU A 51 1.76 -12.76 -3.57
C LEU A 51 2.32 -14.15 -3.89
N GLY A 52 1.58 -15.20 -3.53
CA GLY A 52 2.12 -16.56 -3.55
C GLY A 52 3.40 -16.64 -2.72
N GLU A 53 4.47 -17.16 -3.32
CA GLU A 53 5.81 -17.25 -2.69
C GLU A 53 6.60 -15.92 -2.72
N GLY A 54 6.10 -14.89 -3.42
CA GLY A 54 6.76 -13.60 -3.52
C GLY A 54 6.57 -12.75 -2.27
N PHE A 55 7.66 -12.19 -1.75
CA PHE A 55 7.65 -11.26 -0.60
C PHE A 55 8.00 -9.84 -1.04
N TYR A 56 7.18 -8.87 -0.63
CA TYR A 56 7.28 -7.46 -1.02
C TYR A 56 7.36 -6.52 0.20
N GLY A 57 7.44 -7.02 1.43
CA GLY A 57 7.52 -6.17 2.62
C GLY A 57 8.79 -5.31 2.73
N ASN A 58 9.82 -5.62 1.94
CA ASN A 58 11.08 -4.87 1.84
C ASN A 58 11.12 -3.89 0.64
N THR A 59 9.99 -3.68 -0.02
CA THR A 59 9.88 -2.75 -1.16
C THR A 59 9.50 -1.35 -0.69
N ARG A 60 9.81 -0.34 -1.51
CA ARG A 60 9.29 1.01 -1.32
C ARG A 60 7.82 1.05 -1.74
N ILE A 61 6.98 1.72 -0.95
CA ILE A 61 5.60 2.02 -1.32
C ILE A 61 5.51 3.51 -1.63
N HIS A 62 5.29 3.85 -2.90
CA HIS A 62 5.24 5.23 -3.39
C HIS A 62 3.88 5.90 -3.28
N ALA A 63 2.81 5.12 -3.15
CA ALA A 63 1.48 5.64 -2.97
C ALA A 63 0.63 4.64 -2.20
N ILE A 64 -0.27 5.16 -1.37
CA ILE A 64 -1.32 4.42 -0.70
C ILE A 64 -2.63 5.11 -1.06
N CYS A 65 -3.59 4.36 -1.58
CA CYS A 65 -4.93 4.85 -1.85
C CYS A 65 -5.94 3.97 -1.11
N VAL A 66 -6.82 4.57 -0.33
CA VAL A 66 -7.84 3.87 0.45
C VAL A 66 -9.20 4.23 -0.13
N ASP A 67 -10.10 3.26 -0.27
CA ASP A 67 -11.48 3.54 -0.69
C ASP A 67 -12.12 4.48 0.33
N PRO A 68 -12.69 5.62 -0.08
CA PRO A 68 -13.27 6.59 0.84
C PRO A 68 -14.51 6.08 1.59
N THR A 69 -15.10 4.96 1.15
CA THR A 69 -16.32 4.35 1.70
C THR A 69 -16.07 3.01 2.39
N ASP A 70 -14.85 2.46 2.28
CA ASP A 70 -14.49 1.18 2.87
C ASP A 70 -13.00 1.17 3.23
N ALA A 71 -12.70 1.35 4.52
CA ALA A 71 -11.33 1.41 5.02
C ALA A 71 -10.53 0.11 4.82
N GLN A 72 -11.19 -1.01 4.51
CA GLN A 72 -10.53 -2.29 4.27
C GLN A 72 -10.03 -2.42 2.82
N ARG A 73 -10.52 -1.57 1.91
CA ARG A 73 -10.11 -1.58 0.51
C ARG A 73 -8.96 -0.60 0.31
N VAL A 74 -7.76 -1.13 0.11
CA VAL A 74 -6.53 -0.36 -0.02
C VAL A 74 -5.70 -0.82 -1.20
N TRP A 75 -5.16 0.14 -1.94
CA TRP A 75 -4.21 -0.06 -3.02
C TRP A 75 -2.87 0.54 -2.62
N ILE A 76 -1.79 -0.15 -2.98
CA ILE A 76 -0.43 0.37 -2.81
C ILE A 76 0.34 0.29 -4.12
N ALA A 77 1.13 1.32 -4.39
CA ALA A 77 2.04 1.37 -5.52
C ALA A 77 3.45 0.99 -5.07
N LEU A 78 4.01 -0.08 -5.66
CA LEU A 78 5.36 -0.53 -5.37
C LEU A 78 6.38 0.27 -6.19
N GLY A 79 7.54 0.56 -5.59
CA GLY A 79 8.55 1.42 -6.17
C GLY A 79 9.62 0.76 -7.02
N TYR A 80 9.64 -0.56 -7.12
CA TYR A 80 10.61 -1.27 -7.94
C TYR A 80 10.02 -1.73 -9.27
N LEU A 81 10.77 -1.47 -10.34
CA LEU A 81 10.62 -2.11 -11.65
C LEU A 81 11.61 -3.29 -11.68
N GLY A 82 11.12 -4.52 -11.87
CA GLY A 82 11.99 -5.69 -11.87
C GLY A 82 12.45 -6.17 -10.50
N ASP A 83 13.37 -7.13 -10.50
CA ASP A 83 14.11 -7.52 -9.31
C ASP A 83 15.56 -7.00 -9.37
N HIS A 84 16.33 -7.14 -8.29
CA HIS A 84 17.71 -6.64 -8.19
C HIS A 84 18.64 -7.21 -9.28
N LEU A 85 18.28 -8.35 -9.90
CA LEU A 85 19.07 -9.03 -10.92
C LEU A 85 18.59 -8.72 -12.34
N ASN A 86 17.30 -8.42 -12.51
CA ASN A 86 16.69 -8.09 -13.79
C ASN A 86 15.70 -6.92 -13.63
N PRO A 87 16.16 -5.68 -13.88
CA PRO A 87 15.32 -4.48 -13.86
C PRO A 87 14.17 -4.48 -14.87
N CYS A 88 14.25 -5.32 -15.91
CA CYS A 88 13.23 -5.45 -16.95
C CYS A 88 12.21 -6.57 -16.64
N LYS A 89 12.41 -7.34 -15.56
CA LYS A 89 11.48 -8.40 -15.17
C LYS A 89 10.13 -7.77 -14.84
N GLN A 90 9.06 -8.37 -15.34
CA GLN A 90 7.73 -7.94 -14.92
C GLN A 90 7.50 -8.37 -13.47
N THR A 91 7.28 -7.38 -12.61
CA THR A 91 6.88 -7.54 -11.22
C THR A 91 5.54 -6.83 -10.99
N PRO A 92 4.79 -7.23 -9.95
CA PRO A 92 3.63 -6.48 -9.50
C PRO A 92 4.01 -5.01 -9.22
N ARG A 93 3.23 -4.08 -9.76
CA ARG A 93 3.39 -2.62 -9.60
C ARG A 93 2.34 -2.05 -8.64
N VAL A 94 1.14 -2.62 -8.66
CA VAL A 94 0.05 -2.24 -7.76
C VAL A 94 -0.48 -3.48 -7.08
N LEU A 95 -0.55 -3.43 -5.76
CA LEU A 95 -1.25 -4.44 -4.97
C LEU A 95 -2.57 -3.87 -4.49
N PHE A 96 -3.61 -4.70 -4.48
CA PHE A 96 -4.90 -4.40 -3.89
C PHE A 96 -5.18 -5.37 -2.75
N SER A 97 -5.71 -4.85 -1.64
CA SER A 97 -6.25 -5.62 -0.54
C SER A 97 -7.70 -5.22 -0.30
N GLN A 98 -8.55 -6.22 -0.04
CA GLN A 98 -9.96 -6.03 0.32
C GLN A 98 -10.21 -6.22 1.83
N ASP A 99 -9.20 -6.70 2.57
CA ASP A 99 -9.28 -7.05 3.99
C ASP A 99 -8.35 -6.19 4.86
N GLY A 100 -8.02 -5.01 4.36
CA GLY A 100 -7.29 -3.99 5.10
C GLY A 100 -5.81 -4.28 5.27
N GLY A 101 -5.21 -5.03 4.34
CA GLY A 101 -3.80 -5.33 4.25
C GLY A 101 -3.40 -6.72 4.74
N GLU A 102 -4.36 -7.58 5.07
CA GLU A 102 -4.10 -8.96 5.51
C GLU A 102 -3.76 -9.89 4.34
N SER A 103 -4.39 -9.69 3.19
CA SER A 103 -4.09 -10.38 1.93
C SER A 103 -4.11 -9.42 0.74
N TRP A 104 -3.41 -9.82 -0.33
CA TRP A 104 -3.16 -8.97 -1.50
C TRP A 104 -3.35 -9.73 -2.80
N ILE A 105 -3.79 -9.01 -3.82
CA ILE A 105 -3.79 -9.45 -5.22
C ILE A 105 -3.01 -8.47 -6.08
N ASP A 106 -2.47 -8.97 -7.19
CA ASP A 106 -1.84 -8.12 -8.21
C ASP A 106 -2.91 -7.37 -9.01
N ALA A 107 -2.93 -6.04 -8.87
CA ALA A 107 -3.83 -5.13 -9.58
C ALA A 107 -3.11 -4.36 -10.71
N SER A 108 -1.99 -4.88 -11.20
CA SER A 108 -1.16 -4.21 -12.22
C SER A 108 -1.68 -4.34 -13.64
N GLN A 109 -2.66 -5.23 -13.89
CA GLN A 109 -3.21 -5.43 -15.22
C GLN A 109 -3.86 -4.14 -15.76
N GLY A 110 -3.55 -3.79 -17.01
CA GLY A 110 -4.05 -2.57 -17.65
C GLY A 110 -3.29 -1.28 -17.33
N LEU A 111 -2.33 -1.29 -16.40
CA LEU A 111 -1.50 -0.12 -16.08
C LEU A 111 -0.21 -0.09 -16.93
N PRO A 112 0.25 1.09 -17.40
CA PRO A 112 1.54 1.22 -18.09
C PRO A 112 2.73 0.76 -17.23
N VAL A 113 3.84 0.39 -17.86
CA VAL A 113 5.02 -0.27 -17.24
C VAL A 113 5.97 0.71 -16.52
N PHE A 114 5.45 1.81 -15.97
CA PHE A 114 6.24 2.78 -15.20
C PHE A 114 5.81 2.78 -13.73
N THR A 115 6.68 3.26 -12.84
CA THR A 115 6.33 3.49 -11.44
C THR A 115 5.18 4.48 -11.36
N SER A 116 4.13 4.10 -10.65
CA SER A 116 3.07 5.04 -10.36
C SER A 116 3.43 5.80 -9.09
N LEU A 117 3.71 7.09 -9.25
CA LEU A 117 4.05 7.99 -8.14
C LEU A 117 2.80 8.51 -7.41
N THR A 118 1.60 8.27 -7.96
CA THR A 118 0.35 8.75 -7.39
C THR A 118 -0.82 7.88 -7.86
N PHE A 119 -1.80 7.68 -6.98
CA PHE A 119 -3.09 7.09 -7.35
C PHE A 119 -4.21 7.87 -6.68
N ALA A 120 -5.30 8.04 -7.41
CA ALA A 120 -6.55 8.58 -6.90
C ALA A 120 -7.70 7.70 -7.41
N ILE A 121 -8.63 7.36 -6.52
CA ILE A 121 -9.89 6.69 -6.87
C ILE A 121 -10.98 7.75 -6.87
N TRP A 122 -11.72 7.82 -7.97
CA TRP A 122 -12.88 8.69 -8.10
C TRP A 122 -14.09 7.87 -8.51
N LYS A 123 -15.17 7.95 -7.72
CA LYS A 123 -16.46 7.39 -8.09
C LYS A 123 -17.36 8.56 -8.49
N GLY A 124 -17.58 8.72 -9.79
CA GLY A 124 -18.54 9.69 -10.31
C GLY A 124 -19.95 9.32 -9.91
N VAL A 125 -20.73 10.29 -9.44
CA VAL A 125 -22.17 10.12 -9.30
C VAL A 125 -22.75 10.31 -10.70
N MET A 126 -23.27 9.25 -11.33
CA MET A 126 -24.20 9.45 -12.44
C MET A 126 -25.49 9.99 -11.84
N MET A 127 -25.70 11.30 -11.98
CA MET A 127 -27.04 11.87 -11.92
C MET A 127 -27.68 11.59 -13.28
N CYS A 128 -28.75 10.80 -13.30
CA CYS A 128 -29.71 10.82 -14.40
C CYS A 128 -30.66 12.00 -14.26
#